data_AF-K2MLD4-F1
#
_entry.id   AF-K2MLD4-F1
#
_cell.length_a   1.000
_cell.length_b   1.000
_cell.length_c   1.000
_cell.angle_alpha   90.00
_cell.angle_beta   90.00
_cell.angle_gamma   90.00
#
_symmetry.space_group_name_H-M   'P 1'
#
loop_
_entity.id
_entity.type
_entity.pdbx_description
1 polymer ?
#
loop_
_entity_poly.entity_id
_entity_poly.type
_entity_poly.pdbx_seq_one_letter_code
_entity_poly.pdbx_strand_id
1 'polypeptide(L)'
;CNCKDGWHGASCLPLEVPDTVVPPVAERAVDGDTSCVVNQTLAEITLNMWKTHYCYAGVTFSGVGAVLTFSLNSMPLHLPINITLTGCTFLGGAALHFVGGTEAADSAGVLIRVSQTVMRSSVVAFMRALPQHCDIAVTEVDAVQSSEVHLPDNKITTLSVVVLQNVVLTASSLLVSNVRASASRQHGSGLLSTGTLKLVRSSSLYTRYCSFNGYTHMFYAKLLRVIDHSVFALLNNTMSSGTSLLCQYKRFSVSDHSVLRMVGNSGSVCYAIYNEELWDVQESSWLDWRDNDVEVGAMFQDTGSAFVSID
;
A
#
# COMPACT_ATOMS: atom_id res chain seq x y z
N CYS A 1 -35.24 18.42 36.84
CA CYS A 1 -35.40 17.00 37.18
C CYS A 1 -34.68 16.74 38.50
N ASN A 2 -35.37 16.30 39.55
CA ASN A 2 -34.74 15.94 40.83
C ASN A 2 -34.57 14.41 40.92
N CYS A 3 -33.36 13.92 41.24
CA CYS A 3 -33.16 12.57 41.78
C CYS A 3 -33.58 12.57 43.27
N LYS A 4 -34.21 11.49 43.76
CA LYS A 4 -34.65 11.33 45.17
C LYS A 4 -33.45 11.22 46.13
N ASP A 5 -33.66 11.63 47.38
CA ASP A 5 -32.65 11.54 48.45
C ASP A 5 -32.26 10.08 48.75
N GLY A 6 -30.95 9.79 48.73
CA GLY A 6 -30.38 8.52 49.21
C GLY A 6 -29.54 7.70 48.21
N TRP A 7 -29.21 8.21 47.01
CA TRP A 7 -28.36 7.51 46.05
C TRP A 7 -27.10 8.33 45.72
N HIS A 8 -25.92 7.69 45.73
CA HIS A 8 -24.66 8.22 45.19
C HIS A 8 -24.09 7.24 44.17
N GLY A 9 -23.70 7.73 42.99
CA GLY A 9 -23.07 6.92 41.94
C GLY A 9 -23.56 7.25 40.53
N ALA A 10 -22.87 6.72 39.52
CA ALA A 10 -22.93 7.05 38.09
C ALA A 10 -24.25 6.72 37.36
N SER A 11 -25.41 6.90 38.00
CA SER A 11 -26.72 6.44 37.49
C SER A 11 -27.76 7.55 37.33
N CYS A 12 -27.38 8.84 37.37
CA CYS A 12 -28.31 9.97 37.18
C CYS A 12 -27.92 10.95 36.03
N LEU A 13 -27.16 10.57 34.98
CA LEU A 13 -27.06 11.41 33.77
C LEU A 13 -26.94 10.61 32.44
N PRO A 14 -27.54 11.13 31.33
CA PRO A 14 -27.41 10.65 29.95
C PRO A 14 -26.13 11.17 29.25
N LEU A 15 -25.77 10.55 28.12
CA LEU A 15 -24.56 10.82 27.31
C LEU A 15 -24.33 12.31 26.97
N GLU A 16 -23.10 12.79 27.18
CA GLU A 16 -22.28 13.59 26.23
C GLU A 16 -20.84 13.75 26.77
N VAL A 17 -19.86 13.70 25.85
CA VAL A 17 -18.39 13.87 26.00
C VAL A 17 -18.08 15.28 25.43
N PRO A 18 -17.11 16.13 25.88
CA PRO A 18 -15.70 15.83 26.18
C PRO A 18 -15.04 16.62 27.34
N ASP A 19 -13.89 16.14 27.86
CA ASP A 19 -12.61 16.85 27.81
C ASP A 19 -11.52 16.22 28.70
N THR A 20 -10.37 15.95 28.06
CA THR A 20 -8.99 15.95 28.56
C THR A 20 -8.69 15.48 29.99
N VAL A 21 -8.05 14.30 30.08
CA VAL A 21 -6.77 14.19 30.81
C VAL A 21 -5.79 13.44 29.91
N VAL A 22 -4.85 14.19 29.35
CA VAL A 22 -3.64 13.70 28.69
C VAL A 22 -2.75 13.04 29.75
N PRO A 23 -2.42 11.75 29.65
CA PRO A 23 -1.20 11.25 30.28
C PRO A 23 -0.01 11.75 29.45
N PRO A 24 1.12 12.13 30.05
CA PRO A 24 2.25 12.67 29.31
C PRO A 24 2.73 11.66 28.26
N VAL A 25 2.95 12.14 27.03
CA VAL A 25 3.64 11.41 25.97
C VAL A 25 5.04 11.13 26.49
N ALA A 26 5.37 9.86 26.66
CA ALA A 26 6.73 9.47 26.95
C ALA A 26 7.56 9.60 25.67
N GLU A 27 8.29 10.71 25.52
CA GLU A 27 9.50 10.73 24.70
C GLU A 27 10.48 9.73 25.30
N ARG A 28 10.62 8.57 24.66
CA ARG A 28 11.73 7.66 24.95
C ARG A 28 12.36 7.24 23.63
N ALA A 29 13.64 7.55 23.50
CA ALA A 29 14.53 6.84 22.59
C ALA A 29 14.41 5.35 22.92
N VAL A 30 14.11 4.53 21.91
CA VAL A 30 14.07 3.07 22.04
C VAL A 30 15.52 2.59 22.10
N ASP A 31 16.06 2.63 23.31
CA ASP A 31 17.36 2.09 23.66
C ASP A 31 17.18 0.63 24.09
N GLY A 32 17.82 -0.27 23.35
CA GLY A 32 17.57 -1.72 23.36
C GLY A 32 17.66 -2.28 21.95
N ASP A 33 18.85 -2.75 21.57
CA ASP A 33 19.23 -3.08 20.19
C ASP A 33 18.45 -4.24 19.52
N THR A 34 17.45 -4.81 20.19
CA THR A 34 16.63 -5.93 19.68
C THR A 34 15.21 -6.00 20.24
N SER A 35 14.79 -5.08 21.11
CA SER A 35 13.44 -5.16 21.69
C SER A 35 12.40 -4.54 20.75
N CYS A 36 11.38 -5.33 20.39
CA CYS A 36 10.20 -4.82 19.68
C CYS A 36 9.52 -3.71 20.48
N VAL A 37 9.00 -2.71 19.79
CA VAL A 37 8.04 -1.76 20.38
C VAL A 37 6.69 -2.48 20.43
N VAL A 38 6.14 -2.67 21.63
CA VAL A 38 4.94 -3.49 21.83
C VAL A 38 3.82 -2.70 22.51
N ASN A 39 2.61 -2.73 21.97
CA ASN A 39 1.36 -2.23 22.56
C ASN A 39 1.43 -0.77 23.05
N GLN A 40 2.09 0.10 22.28
CA GLN A 40 2.23 1.52 22.58
C GLN A 40 1.41 2.38 21.60
N THR A 41 1.13 3.62 22.00
CA THR A 41 0.56 4.64 21.11
C THR A 41 1.62 5.69 20.81
N LEU A 42 1.91 5.91 19.53
CA LEU A 42 2.94 6.83 19.07
C LEU A 42 2.35 7.92 18.17
N ALA A 43 2.67 9.19 18.48
CA ALA A 43 2.24 10.36 17.71
C ALA A 43 3.38 10.98 16.88
N GLU A 44 4.62 10.88 17.37
CA GLU A 44 5.82 11.31 16.68
C GLU A 44 6.91 10.24 16.87
N ILE A 45 7.70 9.99 15.83
CA ILE A 45 8.64 8.88 15.82
C ILE A 45 9.95 9.35 15.20
N THR A 46 11.00 9.31 16.01
CA THR A 46 12.37 9.45 15.51
C THR A 46 13.00 8.08 15.45
N LEU A 47 13.33 7.63 14.24
CA LEU A 47 14.01 6.36 14.02
C LEU A 47 15.51 6.58 13.90
N ASN A 48 16.29 5.77 14.61
CA ASN A 48 17.71 5.65 14.32
C ASN A 48 17.91 4.75 13.09
N MET A 49 18.20 5.35 11.93
CA MET A 49 18.42 4.66 10.65
C MET A 49 19.66 3.76 10.61
N TRP A 50 20.55 3.84 11.62
CA TRP A 50 21.75 2.99 11.69
C TRP A 50 21.46 1.57 12.21
N LYS A 51 20.24 1.30 12.68
CA LYS A 51 19.83 -0.04 13.10
C LYS A 51 19.51 -0.92 11.90
N THR A 52 19.80 -2.21 12.03
CA THR A 52 19.46 -3.22 11.02
C THR A 52 18.12 -3.89 11.29
N HIS A 53 17.59 -3.80 12.50
CA HIS A 53 16.37 -4.48 12.92
C HIS A 53 15.37 -3.51 13.55
N TYR A 54 14.13 -3.54 13.05
CA TYR A 54 12.99 -2.78 13.55
C TYR A 54 11.80 -3.70 13.72
N CYS A 55 11.11 -3.59 14.85
CA CYS A 55 9.98 -4.45 15.16
C CYS A 55 8.92 -3.67 15.92
N TYR A 56 7.69 -3.69 15.41
CA TYR A 56 6.50 -3.07 16.02
C TYR A 56 5.39 -4.11 16.12
N ALA A 57 4.88 -4.33 17.32
CA ALA A 57 3.81 -5.29 17.59
C ALA A 57 2.66 -4.62 18.35
N GLY A 58 1.46 -4.61 17.80
CA GLY A 58 0.29 -4.03 18.50
C GLY A 58 0.36 -2.50 18.71
N VAL A 59 1.24 -1.81 17.98
CA VAL A 59 1.45 -0.36 18.14
C VAL A 59 0.38 0.43 17.41
N THR A 60 -0.14 1.48 18.04
CA THR A 60 -1.12 2.41 17.46
C THR A 60 -0.44 3.73 17.06
N PHE A 61 -0.58 4.11 15.81
CA PHE A 61 -0.13 5.38 15.23
C PHE A 61 -1.35 6.24 14.96
N SER A 62 -1.39 7.47 15.47
CA SER A 62 -2.58 8.30 15.40
C SER A 62 -2.28 9.75 15.05
N GLY A 63 -3.02 10.27 14.06
CA GLY A 63 -2.95 11.65 13.60
C GLY A 63 -2.01 11.84 12.43
N VAL A 64 -2.18 12.96 11.71
CA VAL A 64 -1.39 13.33 10.52
C VAL A 64 0.11 13.48 10.78
N GLY A 65 0.52 13.70 12.03
CA GLY A 65 1.93 13.75 12.44
C GLY A 65 2.56 12.37 12.68
N ALA A 66 1.76 11.32 12.85
CA ALA A 66 2.22 9.97 13.12
C ALA A 66 2.65 9.26 11.83
N VAL A 67 3.77 9.73 11.28
CA VAL A 67 4.35 9.23 10.03
C VAL A 67 5.61 8.42 10.34
N LEU A 68 5.49 7.10 10.28
CA LEU A 68 6.61 6.19 10.47
C LEU A 68 7.38 6.05 9.15
N THR A 69 8.54 6.71 9.04
CA THR A 69 9.31 6.75 7.79
C THR A 69 10.64 6.01 7.88
N PHE A 70 10.78 4.96 7.07
CA PHE A 70 12.03 4.22 6.87
C PHE A 70 12.75 4.72 5.61
N SER A 71 13.80 5.51 5.80
CA SER A 71 14.70 5.95 4.71
C SER A 71 15.72 4.84 4.41
N LEU A 72 15.37 3.91 3.52
CA LEU A 72 16.14 2.70 3.25
C LEU A 72 17.57 3.01 2.78
N ASN A 73 17.76 4.07 2.01
CA ASN A 73 19.09 4.50 1.54
C ASN A 73 19.98 5.12 2.63
N SER A 74 19.42 5.42 3.80
CA SER A 74 20.16 5.90 4.97
C SER A 74 20.51 4.77 5.94
N MET A 75 20.11 3.52 5.64
CA MET A 75 20.40 2.34 6.43
C MET A 75 21.73 1.71 6.04
N PRO A 76 22.37 0.91 6.92
CA PRO A 76 23.62 0.21 6.59
C PRO A 76 23.36 -0.98 5.65
N LEU A 77 23.08 -0.69 4.37
CA LEU A 77 22.67 -1.69 3.36
C LEU A 77 23.70 -2.79 3.06
N HIS A 78 24.95 -2.64 3.52
CA HIS A 78 25.96 -3.70 3.50
C HIS A 78 25.67 -4.82 4.52
N LEU A 79 24.69 -4.63 5.40
CA LEU A 79 24.15 -5.60 6.33
C LEU A 79 22.68 -5.91 5.98
N PRO A 80 22.18 -7.12 6.28
CA PRO A 80 20.77 -7.42 6.13
C PRO A 80 19.90 -6.52 7.01
N ILE A 81 18.85 -5.94 6.42
CA ILE A 81 17.87 -5.10 7.11
C ILE A 81 16.58 -5.88 7.32
N ASN A 82 15.97 -5.77 8.51
CA ASN A 82 14.72 -6.43 8.85
C ASN A 82 13.75 -5.43 9.52
N ILE A 83 12.59 -5.22 8.91
CA ILE A 83 11.55 -4.32 9.39
C ILE A 83 10.24 -5.11 9.49
N THR A 84 9.72 -5.25 10.71
CA THR A 84 8.48 -5.97 10.97
C THR A 84 7.46 -5.10 11.69
N LEU A 85 6.22 -5.13 11.18
CA LEU A 85 5.05 -4.53 11.79
C LEU A 85 3.94 -5.58 11.81
N THR A 86 3.44 -5.90 13.00
CA THR A 86 2.40 -6.91 13.20
C THR A 86 1.34 -6.41 14.17
N GLY A 87 0.06 -6.55 13.84
CA GLY A 87 -1.01 -6.11 14.73
C GLY A 87 -1.09 -4.58 14.91
N CYS A 88 -0.40 -3.81 14.08
CA CYS A 88 -0.34 -2.35 14.21
C CYS A 88 -1.64 -1.68 13.75
N THR A 89 -1.95 -0.53 14.33
CA THR A 89 -3.13 0.27 13.96
C THR A 89 -2.68 1.67 13.52
N PHE A 90 -3.16 2.14 12.37
CA PHE A 90 -2.91 3.49 11.85
C PHE A 90 -4.24 4.24 11.74
N LEU A 91 -4.32 5.42 12.36
CA LEU A 91 -5.55 6.20 12.50
C LEU A 91 -5.34 7.65 12.05
N GLY A 92 -6.38 8.22 11.42
CA GLY A 92 -6.55 9.67 11.32
C GLY A 92 -5.44 10.39 10.56
N GLY A 93 -5.00 9.82 9.44
CA GLY A 93 -3.93 10.36 8.60
C GLY A 93 -2.53 9.83 8.92
N ALA A 94 -2.39 8.95 9.92
CA ALA A 94 -1.13 8.26 10.19
C ALA A 94 -0.67 7.47 8.96
N ALA A 95 0.63 7.37 8.74
CA ALA A 95 1.18 6.77 7.54
C ALA A 95 2.45 5.96 7.82
N LEU A 96 2.66 4.93 7.01
CA LEU A 96 3.87 4.11 7.00
C LEU A 96 4.59 4.31 5.68
N HIS A 97 5.81 4.82 5.72
CA HIS A 97 6.59 5.17 4.54
C HIS A 97 7.87 4.35 4.45
N PHE A 98 8.14 3.82 3.26
CA PHE A 98 9.41 3.24 2.88
C PHE A 98 9.98 4.03 1.71
N VAL A 99 11.09 4.73 1.94
CA VAL A 99 11.67 5.68 1.00
C VAL A 99 13.02 5.16 0.51
N GLY A 100 13.10 4.89 -0.78
CA GLY A 100 14.33 4.54 -1.47
C GLY A 100 15.09 5.75 -2.03
N GLY A 101 16.08 5.46 -2.88
CA GLY A 101 16.95 6.45 -3.50
C GLY A 101 16.47 6.99 -4.82
N THR A 102 17.31 7.83 -5.43
CA THR A 102 17.21 8.17 -6.85
C THR A 102 17.40 6.92 -7.73
N GLU A 103 18.29 6.02 -7.33
CA GLU A 103 18.57 4.74 -7.98
C GLU A 103 18.63 3.62 -6.94
N ALA A 104 18.50 2.37 -7.40
CA ALA A 104 18.55 1.19 -6.55
C ALA A 104 19.97 0.97 -6.04
N ALA A 105 20.18 1.13 -4.73
CA ALA A 105 21.46 0.87 -4.09
C ALA A 105 21.73 -0.64 -3.97
N ASP A 106 23.00 -1.04 -4.05
CA ASP A 106 23.42 -2.39 -3.71
C ASP A 106 23.12 -2.67 -2.22
N SER A 107 22.64 -3.89 -1.93
CA SER A 107 22.26 -4.28 -0.58
C SER A 107 22.48 -5.76 -0.32
N ALA A 108 22.79 -6.10 0.93
CA ALA A 108 22.82 -7.48 1.44
C ALA A 108 21.41 -8.09 1.63
N GLY A 109 20.35 -7.30 1.41
CA GLY A 109 18.96 -7.72 1.48
C GLY A 109 18.15 -6.90 2.47
N VAL A 110 16.89 -6.61 2.12
CA VAL A 110 15.96 -5.85 2.97
C VAL A 110 14.66 -6.62 3.09
N LEU A 111 14.36 -7.10 4.30
CA LEU A 111 13.12 -7.78 4.63
C LEU A 111 12.12 -6.80 5.23
N ILE A 112 10.95 -6.66 4.61
CA ILE A 112 9.84 -5.85 5.12
C ILE A 112 8.60 -6.73 5.26
N ARG A 113 8.04 -6.78 6.47
CA ARG A 113 6.80 -7.50 6.78
C ARG A 113 5.83 -6.57 7.47
N VAL A 114 4.70 -6.30 6.83
CA VAL A 114 3.56 -5.58 7.39
C VAL A 114 2.39 -6.56 7.41
N SER A 115 1.88 -6.87 8.59
CA SER A 115 0.87 -7.91 8.78
C SER A 115 -0.16 -7.50 9.83
N GLN A 116 -1.37 -8.07 9.74
CA GLN A 116 -2.43 -7.88 10.73
C GLN A 116 -2.70 -6.41 11.06
N THR A 117 -2.70 -5.56 10.03
CA THR A 117 -2.70 -4.11 10.21
C THR A 117 -4.10 -3.55 10.06
N VAL A 118 -4.50 -2.67 10.98
CA VAL A 118 -5.77 -1.94 10.91
C VAL A 118 -5.48 -0.51 10.45
N MET A 119 -6.18 -0.05 9.41
CA MET A 119 -5.99 1.30 8.85
C MET A 119 -7.32 2.05 8.83
N ARG A 120 -7.33 3.27 9.36
CA ARG A 120 -8.50 4.18 9.34
C ARG A 120 -8.06 5.53 8.81
N SER A 121 -8.34 5.79 7.54
CA SER A 121 -7.84 6.95 6.81
C SER A 121 -6.31 7.06 6.91
N SER A 122 -5.61 6.03 6.47
CA SER A 122 -4.16 5.86 6.60
C SER A 122 -3.59 5.19 5.36
N VAL A 123 -2.26 5.21 5.19
CA VAL A 123 -1.60 4.67 3.98
C VAL A 123 -0.28 3.97 4.28
N VAL A 124 0.01 2.91 3.53
CA VAL A 124 1.37 2.35 3.39
C VAL A 124 1.94 2.81 2.05
N ALA A 125 3.03 3.57 2.06
CA ALA A 125 3.63 4.11 0.85
C ALA A 125 5.06 3.60 0.62
N PHE A 126 5.32 3.16 -0.60
CA PHE A 126 6.66 2.91 -1.11
C PHE A 126 7.01 4.01 -2.10
N MET A 127 8.20 4.60 -1.95
CA MET A 127 8.59 5.76 -2.73
C MET A 127 9.99 5.57 -3.30
N ARG A 128 10.15 5.95 -4.57
CA ARG A 128 11.42 5.95 -5.31
C ARG A 128 12.04 4.57 -5.50
N ALA A 129 13.30 4.52 -5.94
CA ALA A 129 13.99 3.26 -6.22
C ALA A 129 14.39 2.56 -4.93
N LEU A 130 13.79 1.40 -4.65
CA LEU A 130 14.14 0.62 -3.47
C LEU A 130 15.53 -0.04 -3.65
N PRO A 131 16.26 -0.35 -2.57
CA PRO A 131 17.49 -1.13 -2.66
C PRO A 131 17.29 -2.46 -3.40
N GLN A 132 18.39 -3.03 -3.90
CA GLN A 132 18.34 -4.37 -4.48
C GLN A 132 17.99 -5.41 -3.41
N HIS A 133 17.44 -6.54 -3.83
CA HIS A 133 17.19 -7.70 -2.95
C HIS A 133 16.22 -7.40 -1.80
N CYS A 134 15.20 -6.57 -2.05
CA CYS A 134 14.11 -6.38 -1.09
C CYS A 134 13.08 -7.52 -1.20
N ASP A 135 12.70 -8.09 -0.06
CA ASP A 135 11.57 -9.00 0.09
C ASP A 135 10.50 -8.33 0.96
N ILE A 136 9.41 -7.89 0.33
CA ILE A 136 8.38 -7.04 0.93
C ILE A 136 7.04 -7.78 0.91
N ALA A 137 6.39 -7.86 2.06
CA ALA A 137 5.03 -8.37 2.17
C ALA A 137 4.15 -7.44 3.00
N VAL A 138 3.05 -6.98 2.41
CA VAL A 138 1.95 -6.25 3.06
C VAL A 138 0.73 -7.17 3.04
N THR A 139 0.37 -7.69 4.21
CA THR A 139 -0.59 -8.79 4.34
C THR A 139 -1.62 -8.51 5.42
N GLU A 140 -2.81 -9.11 5.30
CA GLU A 140 -3.83 -9.10 6.36
C GLU A 140 -4.15 -7.67 6.84
N VAL A 141 -4.47 -6.79 5.89
CA VAL A 141 -4.79 -5.37 6.17
C VAL A 141 -6.29 -5.17 6.17
N ASP A 142 -6.85 -4.61 7.24
CA ASP A 142 -8.23 -4.15 7.33
C ASP A 142 -8.28 -2.61 7.27
N ALA A 143 -8.70 -2.07 6.13
CA ALA A 143 -8.66 -0.64 5.83
C ALA A 143 -10.06 -0.04 5.64
N VAL A 144 -10.31 1.10 6.28
CA VAL A 144 -11.48 1.96 6.01
C VAL A 144 -10.98 3.37 5.72
N GLN A 145 -11.26 3.87 4.53
CA GLN A 145 -10.88 5.19 4.05
C GLN A 145 -12.09 6.13 4.08
N SER A 146 -12.10 7.09 5.01
CA SER A 146 -13.16 8.11 5.09
C SER A 146 -12.69 9.51 4.73
N SER A 147 -11.37 9.73 4.70
CA SER A 147 -10.73 11.00 4.40
C SER A 147 -9.42 10.77 3.65
N GLU A 148 -9.05 11.72 2.81
CA GLU A 148 -7.80 11.64 2.04
C GLU A 148 -6.57 11.76 2.95
N VAL A 149 -5.53 11.00 2.62
CA VAL A 149 -4.24 11.04 3.32
C VAL A 149 -3.24 11.85 2.48
N HIS A 150 -2.48 12.72 3.14
CA HIS A 150 -1.45 13.54 2.50
C HIS A 150 -0.13 12.77 2.45
N LEU A 151 0.43 12.62 1.26
CA LEU A 151 1.75 12.02 1.08
C LEU A 151 2.86 13.09 1.10
N PRO A 152 4.13 12.69 1.32
CA PRO A 152 5.29 13.59 1.26
C PRO A 152 5.52 14.11 -0.17
N ASP A 153 4.79 15.17 -0.52
CA ASP A 153 4.99 16.09 -1.66
C ASP A 153 3.85 17.15 -1.74
N ASN A 154 2.97 17.24 -0.73
CA ASN A 154 1.85 18.20 -0.56
C ASN A 154 0.85 18.33 -1.73
N LYS A 155 0.97 17.51 -2.79
CA LYS A 155 0.12 17.59 -4.00
C LYS A 155 -0.72 16.34 -4.25
N ILE A 156 -0.46 15.26 -3.53
CA ILE A 156 -1.17 13.99 -3.71
C ILE A 156 -1.95 13.73 -2.44
N THR A 157 -3.24 14.08 -2.48
CA THR A 157 -4.23 13.59 -1.54
C THR A 157 -4.86 12.35 -2.16
N THR A 158 -4.99 11.26 -1.40
CA THR A 158 -5.53 10.02 -1.96
C THR A 158 -6.30 9.19 -0.95
N LEU A 159 -7.28 8.45 -1.47
CA LEU A 159 -7.95 7.33 -0.80
C LEU A 159 -7.35 6.04 -1.39
N SER A 160 -6.29 5.55 -0.78
CA SER A 160 -5.61 4.31 -1.17
C SER A 160 -5.02 3.61 0.05
N VAL A 161 -4.99 2.28 0.03
CA VAL A 161 -4.36 1.48 1.10
C VAL A 161 -2.86 1.39 0.90
N VAL A 162 -2.43 1.19 -0.35
CA VAL A 162 -1.03 1.12 -0.73
C VAL A 162 -0.74 2.12 -1.83
N VAL A 163 0.29 2.94 -1.64
CA VAL A 163 0.76 3.89 -2.65
C VAL A 163 2.17 3.52 -3.09
N LEU A 164 2.38 3.54 -4.40
CA LEU A 164 3.68 3.36 -5.05
C LEU A 164 4.00 4.66 -5.79
N GLN A 165 4.94 5.45 -5.28
CA GLN A 165 5.29 6.74 -5.90
C GLN A 165 6.67 6.65 -6.54
N ASN A 166 6.71 6.63 -7.88
CA ASN A 166 7.93 6.50 -8.67
C ASN A 166 8.80 5.29 -8.27
N VAL A 167 8.15 4.14 -8.00
CA VAL A 167 8.83 2.95 -7.48
C VAL A 167 9.60 2.21 -8.57
N VAL A 168 10.84 1.85 -8.25
CA VAL A 168 11.64 0.91 -9.04
C VAL A 168 12.01 -0.28 -8.15
N LEU A 169 11.59 -1.47 -8.55
CA LEU A 169 12.03 -2.73 -7.95
C LEU A 169 13.13 -3.34 -8.80
N THR A 170 14.24 -3.70 -8.16
CA THR A 170 15.43 -4.26 -8.82
C THR A 170 15.86 -5.52 -8.09
N ALA A 171 15.70 -6.69 -8.71
CA ALA A 171 15.88 -7.99 -8.04
C ALA A 171 15.13 -8.08 -6.70
N SER A 172 13.89 -7.55 -6.66
CA SER A 172 13.10 -7.39 -5.45
C SER A 172 11.66 -7.89 -5.64
N SER A 173 11.01 -8.34 -4.57
CA SER A 173 9.62 -8.80 -4.56
C SER A 173 8.74 -7.96 -3.64
N LEU A 174 7.56 -7.57 -4.14
CA LEU A 174 6.50 -6.92 -3.38
C LEU A 174 5.21 -7.75 -3.46
N LEU A 175 4.76 -8.26 -2.32
CA LEU A 175 3.48 -8.94 -2.17
C LEU A 175 2.50 -8.07 -1.40
N VAL A 176 1.33 -7.80 -1.98
CA VAL A 176 0.14 -7.27 -1.30
C VAL A 176 -0.91 -8.38 -1.27
N SER A 177 -1.27 -8.87 -0.08
CA SER A 177 -2.15 -10.04 0.06
C SER A 177 -3.21 -9.85 1.13
N ASN A 178 -4.40 -10.41 0.94
CA ASN A 178 -5.43 -10.49 1.99
C ASN A 178 -5.81 -9.11 2.55
N VAL A 179 -5.86 -8.09 1.68
CA VAL A 179 -6.31 -6.75 2.05
C VAL A 179 -7.83 -6.68 1.94
N ARG A 180 -8.52 -6.23 2.98
CA ARG A 180 -9.93 -5.85 2.94
C ARG A 180 -10.02 -4.35 3.09
N ALA A 181 -10.51 -3.67 2.07
CA ALA A 181 -10.52 -2.21 2.03
C ALA A 181 -11.89 -1.68 1.65
N SER A 182 -12.39 -0.70 2.40
CA SER A 182 -13.59 0.06 2.05
C SER A 182 -13.32 1.56 2.02
N ALA A 183 -13.96 2.28 1.10
CA ALA A 183 -13.93 3.73 1.03
C ALA A 183 -15.36 4.30 1.09
N SER A 184 -15.52 5.44 1.77
CA SER A 184 -16.83 6.08 1.98
C SER A 184 -17.36 6.82 0.74
N ARG A 185 -16.51 7.07 -0.26
CA ARG A 185 -16.83 7.75 -1.51
C ARG A 185 -16.25 6.93 -2.66
N GLN A 186 -16.98 6.81 -3.77
CA GLN A 186 -16.49 6.23 -5.03
C GLN A 186 -15.41 7.13 -5.69
N HIS A 187 -14.30 7.33 -4.98
CA HIS A 187 -13.15 8.09 -5.43
C HIS A 187 -11.87 7.44 -4.93
N GLY A 188 -10.82 7.45 -5.74
CA GLY A 188 -9.51 6.87 -5.40
C GLY A 188 -9.33 5.44 -5.93
N SER A 189 -8.30 4.77 -5.42
CA SER A 189 -7.90 3.44 -5.90
C SER A 189 -7.43 2.57 -4.75
N GLY A 190 -7.72 1.27 -4.78
CA GLY A 190 -7.30 0.35 -3.72
C GLY A 190 -5.78 0.34 -3.55
N LEU A 191 -5.08 0.19 -4.68
CA LEU A 191 -3.65 0.41 -4.85
C LEU A 191 -3.44 1.52 -5.88
N LEU A 192 -2.53 2.43 -5.57
CA LEU A 192 -2.25 3.60 -6.40
C LEU A 192 -0.77 3.69 -6.74
N SER A 193 -0.42 3.52 -8.01
CA SER A 193 0.91 3.80 -8.54
C SER A 193 0.95 5.17 -9.22
N THR A 194 1.54 6.14 -8.52
CA THR A 194 1.78 7.49 -9.05
C THR A 194 3.17 7.55 -9.71
N GLY A 195 3.23 8.19 -10.89
CA GLY A 195 4.46 8.25 -11.66
C GLY A 195 4.85 6.90 -12.27
N THR A 196 6.13 6.54 -12.23
CA THR A 196 6.64 5.31 -12.86
C THR A 196 6.73 4.16 -11.85
N LEU A 197 6.08 3.04 -12.16
CA LEU A 197 6.31 1.74 -11.52
C LEU A 197 7.13 0.87 -12.49
N LYS A 198 8.37 0.55 -12.10
CA LYS A 198 9.30 -0.22 -12.93
C LYS A 198 9.76 -1.48 -12.18
N LEU A 199 9.61 -2.64 -12.82
CA LEU A 199 10.14 -3.92 -12.35
C LEU A 199 11.28 -4.35 -13.30
N VAL A 200 12.47 -4.62 -12.73
CA VAL A 200 13.66 -5.07 -13.48
C VAL A 200 14.45 -6.14 -12.74
N ARG A 201 15.30 -6.89 -13.44
CA ARG A 201 16.22 -7.88 -12.86
C ARG A 201 15.49 -8.95 -12.07
N SER A 202 14.52 -9.61 -12.69
CA SER A 202 13.68 -10.65 -12.08
C SER A 202 12.88 -10.17 -10.87
N SER A 203 12.40 -8.92 -10.90
CA SER A 203 11.56 -8.37 -9.85
C SER A 203 10.13 -8.87 -9.95
N SER A 204 9.40 -8.82 -8.83
CA SER A 204 7.98 -9.19 -8.85
C SER A 204 7.09 -8.28 -8.02
N LEU A 205 5.86 -8.07 -8.51
CA LEU A 205 4.78 -7.43 -7.77
C LEU A 205 3.54 -8.31 -7.87
N TYR A 206 3.08 -8.81 -6.73
CA TYR A 206 1.86 -9.60 -6.63
C TYR A 206 0.82 -8.86 -5.79
N THR A 207 -0.39 -8.72 -6.31
CA THR A 207 -1.58 -8.35 -5.51
C THR A 207 -2.56 -9.52 -5.54
N ARG A 208 -2.88 -10.11 -4.38
CA ARG A 208 -3.72 -11.30 -4.33
C ARG A 208 -4.69 -11.40 -3.16
N TYR A 209 -5.83 -12.04 -3.37
CA TYR A 209 -6.84 -12.25 -2.32
C TYR A 209 -7.27 -10.95 -1.63
N CYS A 210 -7.19 -9.81 -2.33
CA CYS A 210 -7.64 -8.52 -1.83
C CYS A 210 -9.09 -8.28 -2.23
N SER A 211 -9.82 -7.53 -1.40
CA SER A 211 -11.22 -7.18 -1.61
C SER A 211 -11.43 -5.68 -1.41
N PHE A 212 -11.93 -5.00 -2.43
CA PHE A 212 -12.09 -3.54 -2.46
C PHE A 212 -13.55 -3.13 -2.61
N ASN A 213 -14.00 -2.23 -1.75
CA ASN A 213 -15.34 -1.66 -1.80
C ASN A 213 -15.31 -0.13 -1.82
N GLY A 214 -16.09 0.49 -2.71
CA GLY A 214 -16.20 1.95 -2.80
C GLY A 214 -15.00 2.64 -3.46
N TYR A 215 -14.14 1.94 -4.20
CA TYR A 215 -13.04 2.55 -4.97
C TYR A 215 -13.40 2.73 -6.44
N THR A 216 -12.74 3.65 -7.15
CA THR A 216 -12.92 3.80 -8.62
C THR A 216 -12.15 2.72 -9.38
N HIS A 217 -10.93 2.42 -8.93
CA HIS A 217 -10.10 1.36 -9.52
C HIS A 217 -9.55 0.45 -8.42
N MET A 218 -9.40 -0.85 -8.70
CA MET A 218 -8.68 -1.74 -7.77
C MET A 218 -7.19 -1.41 -7.78
N PHE A 219 -6.57 -1.35 -8.96
CA PHE A 219 -5.18 -0.93 -9.14
C PHE A 219 -5.11 0.17 -10.20
N TYR A 220 -4.61 1.34 -9.83
CA TYR A 220 -4.29 2.41 -10.80
C TYR A 220 -2.78 2.48 -11.03
N ALA A 221 -2.36 2.47 -12.29
CA ALA A 221 -0.96 2.64 -12.68
C ALA A 221 -0.81 3.74 -13.72
N LYS A 222 -0.08 4.81 -13.38
CA LYS A 222 0.17 5.89 -14.34
C LYS A 222 1.13 5.47 -15.45
N LEU A 223 2.30 4.93 -15.08
CA LEU A 223 3.27 4.31 -15.98
C LEU A 223 3.71 2.99 -15.38
N LEU A 224 3.61 1.90 -16.13
CA LEU A 224 4.01 0.56 -15.68
C LEU A 224 4.96 -0.07 -16.70
N ARG A 225 6.14 -0.47 -16.24
CA ARG A 225 7.15 -1.16 -17.04
C ARG A 225 7.59 -2.44 -16.34
N VAL A 226 7.43 -3.58 -17.01
CA VAL A 226 7.85 -4.89 -16.51
C VAL A 226 8.90 -5.45 -17.47
N ILE A 227 10.14 -5.52 -17.02
CA ILE A 227 11.30 -5.78 -17.89
C ILE A 227 12.22 -6.81 -17.24
N ASP A 228 12.96 -7.57 -18.04
CA ASP A 228 14.04 -8.45 -17.59
C ASP A 228 13.55 -9.50 -16.59
N HIS A 229 12.83 -10.50 -17.12
CA HIS A 229 12.32 -11.66 -16.39
C HIS A 229 11.42 -11.29 -15.19
N SER A 230 10.80 -10.11 -15.23
CA SER A 230 10.01 -9.58 -14.12
C SER A 230 8.53 -9.94 -14.25
N VAL A 231 7.83 -9.94 -13.12
CA VAL A 231 6.42 -10.35 -13.04
C VAL A 231 5.57 -9.30 -12.35
N PHE A 232 4.52 -8.84 -13.01
CA PHE A 232 3.43 -8.12 -12.37
C PHE A 232 2.18 -8.98 -12.39
N ALA A 233 1.53 -9.20 -11.25
CA ALA A 233 0.41 -10.12 -11.16
C ALA A 233 -0.72 -9.63 -10.24
N LEU A 234 -1.95 -9.65 -10.75
CA LEU A 234 -3.19 -9.46 -10.01
C LEU A 234 -3.94 -10.79 -9.98
N LEU A 235 -4.05 -11.41 -8.80
CA LEU A 235 -4.53 -12.79 -8.64
C LEU A 235 -5.68 -12.91 -7.65
N ASN A 236 -6.83 -13.44 -8.06
CA ASN A 236 -7.93 -13.76 -7.15
C ASN A 236 -8.39 -12.58 -6.27
N ASN A 237 -8.42 -11.37 -6.83
CA ASN A 237 -8.90 -10.18 -6.13
C ASN A 237 -10.37 -9.92 -6.45
N THR A 238 -11.08 -9.25 -5.54
CA THR A 238 -12.48 -8.88 -5.72
C THR A 238 -12.69 -7.38 -5.59
N MET A 239 -13.64 -6.84 -6.37
CA MET A 239 -14.08 -5.45 -6.27
C MET A 239 -15.61 -5.40 -6.29
N SER A 240 -16.24 -4.81 -5.29
CA SER A 240 -17.71 -4.81 -5.20
C SER A 240 -18.38 -4.02 -6.32
N SER A 241 -17.82 -2.85 -6.64
CA SER A 241 -18.25 -1.97 -7.73
C SER A 241 -17.13 -1.01 -8.09
N GLY A 242 -17.02 -0.60 -9.35
CA GLY A 242 -16.06 0.43 -9.76
C GLY A 242 -15.96 0.60 -11.27
N THR A 243 -14.97 1.37 -11.71
CA THR A 243 -14.68 1.56 -13.13
C THR A 243 -13.82 0.42 -13.66
N SER A 244 -12.73 0.04 -12.96
CA SER A 244 -11.89 -1.04 -13.44
C SER A 244 -11.07 -1.81 -12.40
N LEU A 245 -10.69 -3.05 -12.74
CA LEU A 245 -9.74 -3.83 -11.95
C LEU A 245 -8.31 -3.28 -12.10
N LEU A 246 -7.88 -3.04 -13.33
CA LEU A 246 -6.62 -2.38 -13.64
C LEU A 246 -6.89 -1.13 -14.49
N CYS A 247 -6.41 0.03 -14.03
CA CYS A 247 -6.46 1.28 -14.77
C CYS A 247 -5.05 1.71 -15.16
N GLN A 248 -4.84 1.97 -16.44
CA GLN A 248 -3.57 2.37 -17.01
C GLN A 248 -3.74 3.68 -17.78
N TYR A 249 -3.01 4.70 -17.36
CA TYR A 249 -3.28 6.08 -17.82
C TYR A 249 -2.31 6.59 -18.88
N LYS A 250 -1.04 6.18 -18.84
CA LYS A 250 -0.05 6.53 -19.87
C LYS A 250 0.57 5.26 -20.43
N ARG A 251 1.88 5.08 -20.28
CA ARG A 251 2.58 4.02 -20.98
C ARG A 251 2.63 2.73 -20.19
N PHE A 252 2.34 1.64 -20.88
CA PHE A 252 2.48 0.27 -20.39
C PHE A 252 3.43 -0.53 -21.29
N SER A 253 4.40 -1.22 -20.71
CA SER A 253 5.30 -2.09 -21.47
C SER A 253 5.72 -3.35 -20.71
N VAL A 254 5.71 -4.48 -21.40
CA VAL A 254 6.25 -5.77 -20.93
C VAL A 254 7.31 -6.24 -21.91
N SER A 255 8.56 -6.40 -21.48
CA SER A 255 9.68 -6.76 -22.37
C SER A 255 10.68 -7.69 -21.69
N ASP A 256 11.57 -8.29 -22.49
CA ASP A 256 12.62 -9.22 -22.07
C ASP A 256 12.11 -10.34 -21.13
N HIS A 257 11.37 -11.30 -21.71
CA HIS A 257 10.88 -12.51 -21.02
C HIS A 257 10.02 -12.22 -19.78
N SER A 258 9.34 -11.08 -19.75
CA SER A 258 8.56 -10.61 -18.61
C SER A 258 7.07 -10.93 -18.76
N VAL A 259 6.33 -10.83 -17.65
CA VAL A 259 4.93 -11.26 -17.59
C VAL A 259 4.05 -10.23 -16.89
N LEU A 260 2.92 -9.91 -17.52
CA LEU A 260 1.75 -9.37 -16.85
C LEU A 260 0.73 -10.49 -16.67
N ARG A 261 0.23 -10.67 -15.44
CA ARG A 261 -0.75 -11.71 -15.12
C ARG A 261 -1.99 -11.12 -14.48
N MET A 262 -3.16 -11.39 -15.05
CA MET A 262 -4.46 -11.06 -14.46
C MET A 262 -5.30 -12.32 -14.44
N VAL A 263 -5.41 -12.97 -13.28
CA VAL A 263 -6.05 -14.28 -13.16
C VAL A 263 -7.01 -14.33 -11.99
N GLY A 264 -8.23 -14.81 -12.25
CA GLY A 264 -9.20 -15.07 -11.18
C GLY A 264 -9.79 -13.83 -10.51
N ASN A 265 -9.60 -12.63 -11.08
CA ASN A 265 -10.12 -11.40 -10.49
C ASN A 265 -11.59 -11.21 -10.84
N SER A 266 -12.40 -10.74 -9.90
CA SER A 266 -13.82 -10.55 -10.14
C SER A 266 -14.39 -9.26 -9.57
N GLY A 267 -15.49 -8.78 -10.15
CA GLY A 267 -16.22 -7.63 -9.59
C GLY A 267 -17.22 -6.99 -10.54
N SER A 268 -18.19 -6.26 -9.98
CA SER A 268 -19.16 -5.48 -10.77
C SER A 268 -18.53 -4.19 -11.27
N VAL A 269 -17.65 -4.28 -12.28
CA VAL A 269 -16.89 -3.15 -12.82
C VAL A 269 -17.22 -2.89 -14.28
N CYS A 270 -17.04 -1.65 -14.75
CA CYS A 270 -17.20 -1.34 -16.17
C CYS A 270 -16.17 -2.09 -17.04
N TYR A 271 -14.93 -2.21 -16.55
CA TYR A 271 -13.82 -2.74 -17.33
C TYR A 271 -12.88 -3.65 -16.51
N ALA A 272 -12.43 -4.80 -17.02
CA ALA A 272 -11.33 -5.51 -16.35
C ALA A 272 -10.05 -4.68 -16.45
N ILE A 273 -9.76 -4.18 -17.66
CA ILE A 273 -8.66 -3.29 -17.95
C ILE A 273 -9.18 -2.04 -18.64
N TYR A 274 -8.90 -0.90 -18.04
CA TYR A 274 -9.12 0.41 -18.65
C TYR A 274 -7.76 0.99 -19.02
N ASN A 275 -7.56 1.22 -20.31
CA ASN A 275 -6.30 1.66 -20.87
C ASN A 275 -6.51 2.91 -21.73
N GLU A 276 -5.70 3.94 -21.52
CA GLU A 276 -5.84 5.19 -22.29
C GLU A 276 -4.86 5.30 -23.47
N GLU A 277 -3.79 4.51 -23.49
CA GLU A 277 -2.61 4.70 -24.36
C GLU A 277 -1.96 3.36 -24.73
N LEU A 278 -1.05 3.35 -25.71
CA LEU A 278 -0.45 2.13 -26.29
C LEU A 278 0.18 1.14 -25.28
N TRP A 279 -0.10 -0.15 -25.50
CA TRP A 279 0.57 -1.29 -24.87
C TRP A 279 1.70 -1.85 -25.74
N ASP A 280 2.89 -1.97 -25.16
CA ASP A 280 4.04 -2.60 -25.80
C ASP A 280 4.32 -3.97 -25.14
N VAL A 281 4.18 -5.09 -25.87
CA VAL A 281 4.56 -6.43 -25.39
C VAL A 281 5.57 -7.02 -26.37
N GLN A 282 6.82 -7.18 -25.92
CA GLN A 282 7.92 -7.51 -26.83
C GLN A 282 8.92 -8.52 -26.23
N GLU A 283 9.84 -9.00 -27.06
CA GLU A 283 11.04 -9.76 -26.64
C GLU A 283 10.69 -11.02 -25.82
N SER A 284 9.84 -11.90 -26.38
CA SER A 284 9.38 -13.14 -25.73
C SER A 284 8.65 -12.93 -24.40
N SER A 285 8.07 -11.75 -24.21
CA SER A 285 7.17 -11.45 -23.09
C SER A 285 5.74 -11.85 -23.41
N TRP A 286 4.92 -12.03 -22.38
CA TRP A 286 3.51 -12.40 -22.59
C TRP A 286 2.57 -11.86 -21.52
N LEU A 287 1.29 -11.88 -21.88
CA LEU A 287 0.18 -11.57 -21.00
C LEU A 287 -0.52 -12.88 -20.63
N ASP A 288 -0.63 -13.21 -19.34
CA ASP A 288 -1.46 -14.32 -18.86
C ASP A 288 -2.79 -13.78 -18.33
N TRP A 289 -3.83 -13.96 -19.14
CA TRP A 289 -5.21 -13.61 -18.81
C TRP A 289 -6.09 -14.84 -18.83
N ARG A 290 -6.72 -15.15 -17.70
CA ARG A 290 -7.80 -16.13 -17.64
C ARG A 290 -8.65 -15.96 -16.38
N ASP A 291 -9.84 -16.54 -16.42
CA ASP A 291 -10.72 -16.67 -15.24
C ASP A 291 -11.09 -15.33 -14.56
N ASN A 292 -10.98 -14.19 -15.26
CA ASN A 292 -11.49 -12.92 -14.75
C ASN A 292 -12.99 -12.78 -15.06
N ASP A 293 -13.75 -12.22 -14.13
CA ASP A 293 -15.21 -12.05 -14.24
C ASP A 293 -15.61 -10.61 -13.89
N VAL A 294 -16.07 -9.85 -14.87
CA VAL A 294 -16.51 -8.45 -14.70
C VAL A 294 -18.02 -8.28 -14.82
N GLU A 295 -18.78 -9.37 -14.61
CA GLU A 295 -20.24 -9.40 -14.75
C GLU A 295 -20.71 -8.87 -16.12
N VAL A 296 -21.34 -7.70 -16.15
CA VAL A 296 -21.84 -7.05 -17.37
C VAL A 296 -20.83 -6.08 -18.01
N GLY A 297 -19.67 -5.91 -17.37
CA GLY A 297 -18.58 -5.08 -17.87
C GLY A 297 -17.88 -5.66 -19.09
N ALA A 298 -17.06 -4.83 -19.74
CA ALA A 298 -16.18 -5.28 -20.81
C ALA A 298 -14.83 -5.73 -20.25
N MET A 299 -14.19 -6.70 -20.91
CA MET A 299 -12.85 -7.11 -20.50
C MET A 299 -11.84 -5.97 -20.71
N PHE A 300 -11.90 -5.30 -21.86
CA PHE A 300 -10.98 -4.22 -22.20
C PHE A 300 -11.72 -2.98 -22.67
N GLN A 301 -11.21 -1.82 -22.27
CA GLN A 301 -11.50 -0.54 -22.88
C GLN A 301 -10.19 0.13 -23.27
N ASP A 302 -10.16 0.61 -24.51
CA ASP A 302 -9.06 1.38 -25.06
C ASP A 302 -9.58 2.69 -25.65
N THR A 303 -8.86 3.78 -25.43
CA THR A 303 -9.11 5.07 -26.06
C THR A 303 -8.01 5.50 -27.04
N GLY A 304 -6.94 4.70 -27.16
CA GLY A 304 -5.84 4.91 -28.09
C GLY A 304 -6.14 4.47 -29.54
N SER A 305 -5.33 4.94 -30.50
CA SER A 305 -5.47 4.60 -31.92
C SER A 305 -4.92 3.22 -32.30
N ALA A 306 -4.16 2.58 -31.41
CA ALA A 306 -3.65 1.22 -31.56
C ALA A 306 -3.57 0.55 -30.17
N PHE A 307 -4.25 -0.58 -30.04
CA PHE A 307 -4.51 -1.24 -28.76
C PHE A 307 -3.28 -1.94 -28.16
N VAL A 308 -2.54 -2.70 -28.97
CA VAL A 308 -1.34 -3.43 -28.55
C VAL A 308 -0.36 -3.50 -29.72
N SER A 309 0.91 -3.20 -29.46
CA SER A 309 2.04 -3.56 -30.31
C SER A 309 2.67 -4.84 -29.78
N ILE A 310 2.72 -5.87 -30.62
CA ILE A 310 3.34 -7.18 -30.31
C ILE A 310 4.43 -7.41 -31.35
N ASP A 311 5.63 -7.77 -30.90
CA ASP A 311 6.73 -8.28 -31.75
C ASP A 311 7.08 -9.75 -31.46
#